data_AF-A0A6V8D764-F1
#
_entry.id   AF-A0A6V8D764-F1
#
_cell.length_a   1.000
_cell.length_b   1.000
_cell.length_c   1.000
_cell.angle_alpha   90.00
_cell.angle_beta   90.00
_cell.angle_gamma   90.00
#
_symmetry.space_group_name_H-M   'P 1'
#
loop_
_entity.id
_entity.type
_entity.pdbx_description
1 polymer ?
#
loop_
_entity_poly.entity_id
_entity_poly.type
_entity_poly.pdbx_seq_one_letter_code
_entity_poly.pdbx_strand_id
1 'polypeptide(L)'
;MSEITYQVKIADATGHTVAQMTKPEIVAKANASQGTWVFVNDRLVSASELAAMTFADSDQFKVMPGLVGGDDNEDEPTYTVEIADKTGHSEVEMTQGELVEKATATNAAWVFVDNTMVAATDLESMDLSAAEKIRMVPPLVGGAQEASC
;
A
#
# COMPACT_ATOMS: atom_id res chain seq x y z
N MET A 1 -37.23 -25.99 3.68
CA MET A 1 -37.27 -24.79 2.81
C MET A 1 -36.00 -24.83 2.01
N SER A 2 -36.07 -24.81 0.68
CA SER A 2 -34.87 -24.94 -0.17
C SER A 2 -34.04 -23.66 -0.04
N GLU A 3 -32.85 -23.77 0.51
CA GLU A 3 -31.90 -22.66 0.59
C GLU A 3 -31.33 -22.41 -0.81
N ILE A 4 -31.61 -21.22 -1.36
CA ILE A 4 -31.08 -20.82 -2.67
C ILE A 4 -29.60 -20.44 -2.47
N THR A 5 -28.72 -21.18 -3.12
CA THR A 5 -27.27 -20.94 -3.11
C THR A 5 -26.85 -20.23 -4.40
N TYR A 6 -25.97 -19.25 -4.29
CA TYR A 6 -25.43 -18.50 -5.43
C TYR A 6 -23.94 -18.78 -5.57
N GLN A 7 -23.44 -18.78 -6.81
CA GLN A 7 -22.01 -18.88 -7.07
C GLN A 7 -21.34 -17.53 -6.88
N VAL A 8 -20.38 -17.48 -5.96
CA VAL A 8 -19.64 -16.28 -5.57
C VAL A 8 -18.17 -16.50 -5.89
N LYS A 9 -17.60 -15.64 -6.73
CA LYS A 9 -16.17 -15.61 -7.03
C LYS A 9 -15.47 -14.76 -5.98
N ILE A 10 -14.77 -15.40 -5.06
CA ILE A 10 -13.96 -14.73 -4.04
C ILE A 10 -12.55 -14.60 -4.60
N ALA A 11 -12.08 -13.38 -4.82
CA ALA A 11 -10.66 -13.17 -5.09
C ALA A 11 -9.86 -13.42 -3.81
N ASP A 12 -8.71 -14.08 -3.97
CA ASP A 12 -7.79 -14.42 -2.90
C ASP A 12 -6.37 -14.21 -3.44
N ALA A 13 -5.35 -14.20 -2.58
CA ALA A 13 -3.94 -14.07 -2.98
C ALA A 13 -3.50 -15.10 -4.04
N THR A 14 -4.22 -16.23 -4.14
CA THR A 14 -4.00 -17.29 -5.13
C THR A 14 -4.68 -17.05 -6.50
N GLY A 15 -5.46 -15.97 -6.66
CA GLY A 15 -6.19 -15.63 -7.88
C GLY A 15 -7.69 -15.50 -7.62
N HIS A 16 -8.44 -16.60 -7.80
CA HIS A 16 -9.90 -16.60 -7.58
C HIS A 16 -10.39 -17.98 -7.14
N THR A 17 -11.17 -18.02 -6.06
CA THR A 17 -11.88 -19.20 -5.58
C THR A 17 -13.38 -19.02 -5.83
N VAL A 18 -14.07 -20.07 -6.30
CA VAL A 18 -15.54 -20.04 -6.45
C VAL A 18 -16.16 -20.76 -5.26
N ALA A 19 -17.02 -20.08 -4.52
CA ALA A 19 -17.77 -20.63 -3.39
C ALA A 19 -19.27 -20.54 -3.65
N GLN A 20 -20.03 -21.55 -3.23
CA GLN A 20 -21.49 -21.47 -3.20
C GLN A 20 -21.92 -20.96 -1.83
N MET A 21 -22.64 -19.84 -1.79
CA MET A 21 -23.05 -19.20 -0.54
C MET A 21 -24.50 -18.76 -0.61
N THR A 22 -25.15 -18.68 0.54
CA THR A 22 -26.50 -18.11 0.66
C THR A 22 -26.44 -16.58 0.72
N LYS A 23 -27.52 -15.90 0.37
CA LYS A 23 -27.61 -14.42 0.47
C LYS A 23 -27.10 -13.84 1.80
N PRO A 24 -27.52 -14.31 2.99
CA PRO A 24 -27.01 -13.79 4.25
C PRO A 24 -25.50 -14.01 4.43
N GLU A 25 -24.95 -15.11 3.92
CA GLU A 25 -23.50 -15.34 3.95
C GLU A 25 -22.73 -14.37 3.05
N ILE A 26 -23.26 -14.03 1.87
CA ILE A 26 -22.63 -13.04 0.97
C ILE A 26 -22.62 -11.66 1.64
N VAL A 27 -23.74 -11.27 2.27
CA VAL A 27 -23.83 -10.02 3.03
C VAL A 27 -22.88 -10.03 4.24
N ALA A 28 -22.77 -11.16 4.94
CA ALA A 28 -21.82 -11.30 6.03
C ALA A 28 -20.36 -11.16 5.54
N LYS A 29 -20.00 -11.81 4.42
CA LYS A 29 -18.69 -11.67 3.77
C LYS A 29 -18.39 -10.22 3.36
N ALA A 30 -19.38 -9.51 2.83
CA ALA A 30 -19.25 -8.09 2.49
C ALA A 30 -18.96 -7.20 3.72
N ASN A 31 -19.51 -7.56 4.88
CA ASN A 31 -19.29 -6.84 6.15
C ASN A 31 -18.07 -7.32 6.94
N ALA A 32 -17.58 -8.53 6.67
CA ALA A 32 -16.57 -9.19 7.50
C ALA A 32 -15.18 -8.57 7.40
N SER A 33 -14.87 -7.82 6.34
CA SER A 33 -13.55 -7.20 6.17
C SER A 33 -13.70 -5.79 5.63
N GLN A 34 -13.15 -4.81 6.37
CA GLN A 34 -13.06 -3.41 5.93
C GLN A 34 -12.39 -3.34 4.56
N GLY A 35 -12.98 -2.56 3.64
CA GLY A 35 -12.49 -2.43 2.28
C GLY A 35 -12.97 -3.52 1.30
N THR A 36 -13.71 -4.55 1.72
CA THR A 36 -14.22 -5.58 0.80
C THR A 36 -15.21 -5.00 -0.21
N TRP A 37 -14.97 -5.26 -1.49
CA TRP A 37 -15.82 -4.83 -2.57
C TRP A 37 -16.64 -6.01 -3.09
N VAL A 38 -17.96 -5.83 -3.21
CA VAL A 38 -18.84 -6.84 -3.78
C VAL A 38 -19.39 -6.33 -5.10
N PHE A 39 -19.21 -7.14 -6.13
CA PHE A 39 -19.73 -6.91 -7.47
C PHE A 39 -20.87 -7.87 -7.76
N VAL A 40 -21.92 -7.32 -8.38
CA VAL A 40 -23.10 -8.05 -8.85
C VAL A 40 -23.27 -7.69 -10.31
N ASN A 41 -23.18 -8.66 -11.21
CA ASN A 41 -23.20 -8.43 -12.67
C ASN A 41 -22.22 -7.32 -13.11
N ASP A 42 -21.00 -7.34 -12.56
CA ASP A 42 -19.95 -6.36 -12.84
C ASP A 42 -20.21 -4.93 -12.31
N ARG A 43 -21.30 -4.72 -11.56
CA ARG A 43 -21.57 -3.47 -10.84
C ARG A 43 -21.14 -3.58 -9.39
N LEU A 44 -20.41 -2.58 -8.89
CA LEU A 44 -20.08 -2.48 -7.46
C LEU A 44 -21.35 -2.18 -6.65
N VAL A 45 -21.57 -2.94 -5.58
CA VAL A 45 -22.75 -2.85 -4.71
C VAL A 45 -22.32 -2.86 -3.25
N SER A 46 -22.83 -1.91 -2.47
CA SER A 46 -22.58 -1.84 -1.02
C SER A 46 -23.29 -2.96 -0.27
N ALA A 47 -22.78 -3.37 0.89
CA ALA A 47 -23.38 -4.44 1.70
C ALA A 47 -24.86 -4.19 2.06
N SER A 48 -25.25 -2.93 2.31
CA SER A 48 -26.64 -2.54 2.57
C SER A 48 -27.53 -2.68 1.33
N GLU A 49 -27.03 -2.31 0.16
CA GLU A 49 -27.75 -2.44 -1.11
C GLU A 49 -27.88 -3.91 -1.52
N LEU A 50 -26.83 -4.71 -1.27
CA LEU A 50 -26.80 -6.15 -1.44
C LEU A 50 -27.86 -6.85 -0.55
N ALA A 51 -28.06 -6.39 0.68
CA ALA A 51 -29.09 -6.92 1.57
C ALA A 51 -30.51 -6.59 1.06
N ALA A 52 -30.71 -5.42 0.49
CA ALA A 52 -32.00 -4.94 0.01
C ALA A 52 -32.39 -5.48 -1.38
N MET A 53 -31.43 -5.78 -2.26
CA MET A 53 -31.70 -6.21 -3.63
C MET A 53 -32.21 -7.66 -3.73
N THR A 54 -32.99 -7.96 -4.77
CA THR A 54 -33.44 -9.33 -5.09
C THR A 54 -32.39 -10.02 -5.95
N PHE A 55 -32.05 -11.27 -5.63
CA PHE A 55 -31.06 -12.04 -6.39
C PHE A 55 -31.79 -12.97 -7.35
N ALA A 56 -31.26 -13.07 -8.57
CA ALA A 56 -31.63 -14.03 -9.59
C ALA A 56 -30.56 -15.14 -9.66
N ASP A 57 -30.96 -16.32 -10.12
CA ASP A 57 -30.07 -17.47 -10.31
C ASP A 57 -28.95 -17.19 -11.34
N SER A 58 -29.22 -16.29 -12.30
CA SER A 58 -28.25 -15.85 -13.31
C SER A 58 -27.30 -14.75 -12.85
N ASP A 59 -27.44 -14.23 -11.63
CA ASP A 59 -26.57 -13.17 -11.14
C ASP A 59 -25.15 -13.68 -10.88
N GLN A 60 -24.16 -12.95 -11.39
CA GLN A 60 -22.76 -13.20 -11.04
C GLN A 60 -22.33 -12.35 -9.86
N PHE A 61 -21.88 -13.02 -8.80
CA PHE A 61 -21.31 -12.37 -7.63
C PHE A 61 -19.79 -12.49 -7.65
N LYS A 62 -19.10 -11.36 -7.45
CA LYS A 62 -17.65 -11.35 -7.22
C LYS A 62 -17.39 -10.61 -5.92
N VAL A 63 -16.72 -11.25 -4.98
CA VAL A 63 -16.26 -10.64 -3.74
C VAL A 63 -14.77 -10.44 -3.89
N MET A 64 -14.35 -9.18 -3.93
CA MET A 64 -12.96 -8.80 -3.96
C MET A 64 -12.57 -8.40 -2.53
N PRO A 65 -11.48 -8.97 -1.97
CA PRO A 65 -10.91 -8.37 -0.77
C PRO A 65 -10.57 -6.92 -1.13
N GLY A 66 -10.60 -6.04 -0.15
CA GLY A 66 -10.13 -4.67 -0.39
C GLY A 66 -8.79 -4.72 -1.07
N LEU A 67 -8.68 -4.02 -2.20
CA LEU A 67 -7.40 -3.86 -2.86
C LEU A 67 -6.51 -3.13 -1.85
N VAL A 68 -5.65 -3.86 -1.15
CA VAL A 68 -4.47 -3.29 -0.49
C VAL A 68 -3.46 -2.92 -1.58
N GLY A 69 -3.90 -2.07 -2.49
CA GLY A 69 -3.08 -1.43 -3.51
C GLY A 69 -2.78 -0.05 -2.97
N GLY A 70 -1.54 0.17 -2.57
CA GLY A 70 -1.13 1.39 -1.87
C GLY A 70 -1.55 1.33 -0.42
N ASP A 71 -0.57 1.53 0.46
CA ASP A 71 -0.86 1.99 1.81
C ASP A 71 -1.63 3.32 1.64
N ASP A 72 -2.80 3.46 2.25
CA ASP A 72 -3.65 4.66 2.28
C ASP A 72 -2.97 5.81 3.08
N ASN A 73 -1.65 5.95 2.96
CA ASN A 73 -0.89 7.16 3.21
C ASN A 73 -0.75 7.96 1.90
N GLU A 74 -1.80 7.93 1.07
CA GLU A 74 -1.86 8.43 -0.31
C GLU A 74 -2.11 9.93 -0.46
N ASP A 75 -2.07 10.72 0.62
CA ASP A 75 -2.05 12.18 0.51
C ASP A 75 -0.61 12.76 0.40
N GLU A 76 0.42 11.95 0.65
CA GLU A 76 1.81 12.39 0.51
C GLU A 76 2.51 11.70 -0.67
N PRO A 77 3.04 12.46 -1.64
CA PRO A 77 3.82 11.88 -2.73
C PRO A 77 4.98 11.06 -2.17
N THR A 78 5.07 9.80 -2.61
CA THR A 78 6.23 8.94 -2.34
C THR A 78 7.33 9.20 -3.36
N TYR A 79 8.57 9.13 -2.88
CA TYR A 79 9.75 9.39 -3.69
C TYR A 79 10.71 8.20 -3.59
N THR A 80 11.32 7.84 -4.73
CA THR A 80 12.40 6.86 -4.75
C THR A 80 13.69 7.51 -4.24
N VAL A 81 14.17 7.05 -3.09
CA VAL A 81 15.39 7.53 -2.43
C VAL A 81 16.48 6.47 -2.53
N GLU A 82 17.61 6.83 -3.12
CA GLU A 82 18.81 6.00 -3.11
C GLU A 82 19.56 6.18 -1.78
N ILE A 83 19.56 5.16 -0.93
CA ILE A 83 20.34 5.14 0.31
C ILE A 83 21.70 4.50 0.06
N ALA A 84 22.80 5.21 0.34
CA ALA A 84 24.12 4.61 0.25
C ALA A 84 24.33 3.53 1.34
N ASP A 85 24.65 2.30 0.92
CA ASP A 85 24.97 1.16 1.79
C ASP A 85 26.32 0.53 1.38
N LYS A 86 26.81 -0.45 2.14
CA LYS A 86 28.05 -1.22 1.89
C LYS A 86 28.09 -1.86 0.50
N THR A 87 26.95 -2.14 -0.12
CA THR A 87 26.84 -2.68 -1.49
C THR A 87 26.99 -1.62 -2.59
N GLY A 88 26.98 -0.33 -2.22
CA GLY A 88 27.07 0.82 -3.13
C GLY A 88 25.88 1.78 -2.95
N HIS A 89 24.66 1.27 -3.06
CA HIS A 89 23.40 1.95 -2.76
C HIS A 89 22.22 0.97 -2.82
N SER A 90 21.13 1.31 -2.14
CA SER A 90 19.84 0.63 -2.15
C SER A 90 18.74 1.65 -2.45
N GLU A 91 17.79 1.31 -3.32
CA GLU A 91 16.65 2.16 -3.63
C GLU A 91 15.48 1.82 -2.69
N VAL A 92 14.89 2.84 -2.07
CA VAL A 92 13.76 2.70 -1.14
C VAL A 92 12.72 3.77 -1.46
N GLU A 93 11.46 3.38 -1.56
CA GLU A 93 10.34 4.32 -1.67
C GLU A 93 9.91 4.77 -0.27
N MET A 94 9.82 6.07 -0.05
CA MET A 94 9.39 6.68 1.22
C MET A 94 8.79 8.07 0.98
N THR A 95 8.03 8.58 1.93
CA THR A 95 7.47 9.95 1.82
C THR A 95 8.53 11.01 2.15
N GLN A 96 8.23 12.28 1.83
CA GLN A 96 9.07 13.42 2.22
C GLN A 96 9.25 13.51 3.74
N GLY A 97 8.18 13.29 4.51
CA GLY A 97 8.24 13.26 5.98
C GLY A 97 9.16 12.16 6.51
N GLU A 98 9.06 10.95 5.95
CA GLU A 98 9.95 9.84 6.32
C GLU A 98 11.41 10.12 5.97
N LEU A 99 11.68 10.76 4.83
CA LEU A 99 13.03 11.15 4.42
C LEU A 99 13.63 12.17 5.39
N VAL A 100 12.87 13.20 5.78
CA VAL A 100 13.28 14.21 6.77
C VAL A 100 13.55 13.56 8.12
N GLU A 101 12.66 12.67 8.56
CA GLU A 101 12.80 11.96 9.82
C GLU A 101 14.07 11.11 9.81
N LYS A 102 14.31 10.34 8.75
CA LYS A 102 15.54 9.54 8.61
C LYS A 102 16.79 10.40 8.57
N ALA A 103 16.76 11.53 7.86
CA ALA A 103 17.87 12.47 7.79
C ALA A 103 18.20 13.06 9.17
N THR A 104 17.17 13.41 9.94
CA THR A 104 17.28 13.99 11.29
C THR A 104 17.66 12.95 12.34
N ALA A 105 17.04 11.76 12.31
CA ALA A 105 17.30 10.65 13.22
C ALA A 105 18.75 10.18 13.13
N THR A 106 19.33 10.20 11.92
CA THR A 106 20.71 9.77 11.68
C THR A 106 21.74 10.88 11.95
N ASN A 107 21.36 12.04 12.53
CA ASN A 107 22.17 13.17 13.05
C ASN A 107 23.37 13.68 12.22
N ALA A 108 23.60 13.15 11.02
CA ALA A 108 24.74 13.36 10.14
C ALA A 108 24.53 12.70 8.75
N ALA A 109 23.28 12.36 8.39
CA ALA A 109 22.98 11.90 7.05
C ALA A 109 22.91 13.10 6.09
N TRP A 110 23.56 12.96 4.94
CA TRP A 110 23.51 13.95 3.86
C TRP A 110 22.42 13.57 2.88
N VAL A 111 21.47 14.45 2.63
CA VAL A 111 20.46 14.28 1.59
C VAL A 111 20.90 15.08 0.38
N PHE A 112 20.83 14.46 -0.79
CA PHE A 112 21.10 15.05 -2.08
C PHE A 112 19.83 15.01 -2.92
N VAL A 113 19.45 16.16 -3.47
CA VAL A 113 18.35 16.29 -4.43
C VAL A 113 18.95 16.89 -5.69
N ASP A 114 18.82 16.20 -6.83
CA ASP A 114 19.42 16.58 -8.11
C ASP A 114 20.92 16.91 -7.99
N ASN A 115 21.64 16.01 -7.32
CA ASN A 115 23.09 16.15 -7.10
C ASN A 115 23.50 17.36 -6.23
N THR A 116 22.53 18.06 -5.63
CA THR A 116 22.75 19.19 -4.72
C THR A 116 22.48 18.75 -3.29
N MET A 117 23.40 19.05 -2.37
CA MET A 117 23.21 18.72 -0.95
C MET A 117 22.17 19.64 -0.32
N VAL A 118 21.18 19.07 0.35
CA VAL A 118 20.08 19.76 1.02
C VAL A 118 20.07 19.36 2.49
N ALA A 119 19.90 20.34 3.38
CA ALA A 119 19.77 20.08 4.81
C ALA A 119 18.38 19.49 5.13
N ALA A 120 18.28 18.63 6.14
CA ALA A 120 17.01 18.02 6.54
C ALA A 120 15.92 19.06 6.84
N THR A 121 16.29 20.21 7.39
CA THR A 121 15.36 21.32 7.69
C THR A 121 14.86 22.04 6.42
N ASP A 122 15.71 22.18 5.41
CA ASP A 122 15.31 22.77 4.11
C ASP A 122 14.47 21.78 3.30
N LEU A 123 14.71 20.48 3.46
CA LEU A 123 13.97 19.41 2.80
C LEU A 123 12.47 19.42 3.12
N GLU A 124 12.07 19.82 4.34
CA GLU A 124 10.65 19.92 4.73
C GLU A 124 9.88 20.98 3.92
N SER A 125 10.57 22.04 3.48
CA SER A 125 9.98 23.14 2.70
C SER A 125 10.32 23.06 1.21
N MET A 126 11.08 22.05 0.80
CA MET A 126 11.51 21.85 -0.57
C MET A 126 10.44 21.12 -1.38
N ASP A 127 10.22 21.55 -2.63
CA ASP A 127 9.38 20.84 -3.56
C ASP A 127 10.16 19.66 -4.17
N LEU A 128 9.88 18.45 -3.66
CA LEU A 128 10.49 17.22 -4.16
C LEU A 128 9.81 16.68 -5.42
N SER A 129 8.65 17.21 -5.79
CA SER A 129 7.91 16.81 -7.00
C SER A 129 8.68 17.13 -8.27
N ALA A 130 9.54 18.16 -8.25
CA ALA A 130 10.41 18.52 -9.36
C ALA A 130 11.75 17.77 -9.36
N ALA A 131 12.03 16.93 -8.35
CA ALA A 131 13.31 16.27 -8.24
C ALA A 131 13.41 15.08 -9.19
N GLU A 132 14.45 15.03 -10.03
CA GLU A 132 14.69 13.86 -10.89
C GLU A 132 15.38 12.74 -10.10
N LYS A 133 16.16 13.10 -9.07
CA LYS A 133 16.97 12.16 -8.32
C LYS A 133 17.17 12.56 -6.86
N ILE A 134 16.78 11.69 -5.94
CA ILE A 134 16.99 11.86 -4.50
C ILE A 134 17.91 10.76 -3.96
N ARG A 135 18.96 11.17 -3.26
CA ARG A 135 19.96 10.27 -2.68
C ARG A 135 20.26 10.64 -1.24
N MET A 136 20.12 9.68 -0.33
CA MET A 136 20.52 9.81 1.06
C MET A 136 21.84 9.08 1.30
N VAL A 137 22.80 9.77 1.89
CA VAL A 137 24.07 9.20 2.33
C VAL A 137 24.08 9.21 3.85
N PRO A 138 23.90 8.07 4.53
CA PRO A 138 24.09 8.00 5.97
C PRO A 138 25.52 8.45 6.32
N PRO A 139 25.77 8.91 7.55
CA PRO A 139 27.09 9.33 7.97
C PRO A 139 28.10 8.24 7.64
N LEU A 140 29.17 8.64 6.95
CA LEU A 140 30.32 7.79 6.72
C LEU A 140 30.87 7.38 8.08
N VAL A 141 30.48 6.20 8.56
CA VAL A 141 31.17 5.52 9.65
C VAL A 141 32.53 5.12 9.11
N GLY A 142 33.49 6.05 9.20
CA GLY A 142 34.88 5.80 8.87
C GLY A 142 35.39 4.64 9.71
N GLY A 143 35.52 3.47 9.08
CA GLY A 143 36.13 2.28 9.66
C GLY A 143 35.44 1.75 10.92
N ALA A 144 34.42 0.92 10.75
CA ALA A 144 34.21 -0.15 11.72
C ALA A 144 35.40 -1.12 11.58
N GLN A 145 36.46 -0.86 12.35
CA GLN A 145 37.35 -1.94 12.75
C GLN A 145 36.46 -2.95 13.46
N GLU A 146 36.45 -4.17 12.96
CA GLU A 146 35.82 -5.31 13.62
C GLU A 146 36.47 -5.48 14.99
N ALA A 147 35.91 -4.85 16.02
CA ALA A 147 36.28 -5.13 17.39
C ALA A 147 35.44 -6.31 17.87
N SER A 148 35.85 -7.51 17.46
CA SER A 148 35.66 -8.69 18.31
C SER A 148 36.57 -8.54 19.52
N CYS A 149 35.98 -8.35 20.70
CA CYS A 149 36.59 -8.63 22.00
C CYS A 149 35.55 -9.30 22.89
#